data_AF-A0A7S2WJ14-F1
#
_entry.id   AF-A0A7S2WJ14-F1
#
_cell.length_a   1.000
_cell.length_b   1.000
_cell.length_c   1.000
_cell.angle_alpha   90.00
_cell.angle_beta   90.00
_cell.angle_gamma   90.00
#
_symmetry.space_group_name_H-M   'P 1'
#
loop_
_entity.id
_entity.type
_entity.pdbx_description
1 polymer ?
#
loop_
_entity_poly.entity_id
_entity_poly.type
_entity_poly.pdbx_seq_one_letter_code
_entity_poly.pdbx_strand_id
1 'polypeptide(L)'
;MDTSEIEKQLADVRNLLASDPENSAFKELEKSLQDALSVMQDDSDEEESSEEEEEDVPQDKKNETEPRVTDEVSKDTTVKAVEKQPLQEPVKPVQEPVQPAENAGSKKRKRYDIREIRLGSHCEYFNSDNGVWQAASLESYGDGENNVDIRVFHDGTEQKVKAIDIRPIKKGESFDRTKLQIGLKCKAKYSGDGVWYQGTILSVTTNGCFVRFKKYNNQEEVVFEHIKLLKPDEAAQPNETSEVKPELSAQIASIPKHLQIQAGDSEKIKERKRRKLRNFKKETNRAKKELIQDQKKQGWQAFQAKKKKKKLK
;
A
#
# COMPACT_ATOMS: atom_id res chain seq x y z
N MET A 1 4.50 14.32 25.57
CA MET A 1 5.89 14.34 26.07
C MET A 1 6.47 15.69 25.70
N ASP A 2 7.45 16.21 26.45
CA ASP A 2 8.12 17.45 26.05
C ASP A 2 9.00 17.18 24.82
N THR A 3 8.79 17.93 23.73
CA THR A 3 9.55 17.82 22.48
C THR A 3 11.04 18.09 22.70
N SER A 4 11.35 19.03 23.61
CA SER A 4 12.72 19.37 24.05
C SER A 4 13.49 18.15 24.57
N GLU A 5 12.82 17.23 25.29
CA GLU A 5 13.47 16.03 25.79
C GLU A 5 13.74 15.00 24.67
N ILE A 6 12.86 14.92 23.66
CA ILE A 6 13.05 14.03 22.50
C ILE A 6 14.19 14.54 21.60
N GLU A 7 14.27 15.85 21.35
CA GLU A 7 15.39 16.47 20.62
C GLU A 7 16.73 16.22 21.31
N LYS A 8 16.76 16.37 22.65
CA LYS A 8 17.96 16.07 23.46
C LYS A 8 18.36 14.59 23.38
N GLN A 9 17.39 13.67 23.38
CA GLN A 9 17.66 12.25 23.16
C GLN A 9 18.17 11.97 21.74
N LEU A 10 17.64 12.64 20.72
CA LEU A 10 18.09 12.53 19.34
C LEU A 10 19.54 13.01 19.16
N ALA A 11 19.91 14.14 19.79
CA ALA A 11 21.28 14.63 19.83
C ALA A 11 22.25 13.67 20.55
N ASP A 12 21.81 13.05 21.65
CA ASP A 12 22.60 12.00 22.34
C ASP A 12 22.83 10.77 21.45
N VAL A 13 21.80 10.31 20.71
CA VAL A 13 21.91 9.17 19.78
C VAL A 13 22.84 9.49 18.61
N ARG A 14 22.72 10.66 17.99
CA ARG A 14 23.61 11.12 16.91
C ARG A 14 25.07 11.19 17.34
N ASN A 15 25.33 11.71 18.54
CA ASN A 15 26.68 11.74 19.11
C ASN A 15 27.24 10.34 19.41
N LEU A 16 26.39 9.34 19.63
CA LEU A 16 26.83 7.94 19.78
C LEU A 16 27.04 7.27 18.42
N LEU A 17 26.21 7.55 17.42
CA LEU A 17 26.41 7.12 16.02
C LEU A 17 27.69 7.70 15.42
N ALA A 18 28.08 8.93 15.77
CA ALA A 18 29.37 9.50 15.37
C ALA A 18 30.58 8.69 15.89
N SER A 19 30.43 7.97 17.01
CA SER A 19 31.46 7.09 17.58
C SER A 19 31.34 5.62 17.17
N ASP A 20 30.17 5.20 16.68
CA ASP A 20 29.83 3.81 16.34
C ASP A 20 28.85 3.81 15.15
N PRO A 21 29.33 4.15 13.92
CA PRO A 21 28.45 4.45 12.78
C PRO A 21 27.74 3.23 12.21
N GLU A 22 28.14 2.01 12.56
CA GLU A 22 27.51 0.76 12.11
C GLU A 22 26.52 0.17 13.12
N ASN A 23 26.28 0.85 14.24
CA ASN A 23 25.34 0.38 15.26
C ASN A 23 23.87 0.45 14.79
N SER A 24 23.35 -0.66 14.28
CA SER A 24 21.98 -0.74 13.74
C SER A 24 20.92 -0.36 14.78
N ALA A 25 21.11 -0.72 16.06
CA ALA A 25 20.18 -0.38 17.13
C ALA A 25 20.10 1.14 17.37
N PHE A 26 21.20 1.87 17.17
CA PHE A 26 21.20 3.33 17.24
C PHE A 26 20.60 3.98 16.00
N LYS A 27 20.84 3.44 14.79
CA LYS A 27 20.18 3.90 13.55
C LYS A 27 18.65 3.76 13.65
N GLU A 28 18.16 2.65 14.19
CA GLU A 28 16.73 2.44 14.43
C GLU A 28 16.17 3.36 15.51
N LEU A 29 16.91 3.62 16.58
CA LEU A 29 16.50 4.54 17.65
C LEU A 29 16.48 6.00 17.18
N GLU A 30 17.45 6.44 16.38
CA GLU A 30 17.46 7.78 15.78
C GLU A 30 16.19 8.00 14.96
N LYS A 31 15.90 7.08 14.03
CA LYS A 31 14.70 7.13 13.20
C LYS A 31 13.41 7.16 14.04
N SER A 32 13.34 6.34 15.09
CA SER A 32 12.17 6.31 15.99
C SER A 32 11.95 7.61 16.77
N LEU A 33 13.02 8.35 17.10
CA LEU A 33 12.92 9.66 17.76
C LEU A 33 12.56 10.77 16.77
N GLN A 34 13.04 10.69 15.52
CA GLN A 34 12.62 11.60 14.44
C GLN A 34 11.12 11.44 14.11
N ASP A 35 10.65 10.19 13.98
CA ASP A 35 9.24 9.90 13.74
C ASP A 35 8.38 10.45 14.89
N ALA A 36 8.83 10.37 16.14
CA ALA A 36 8.11 10.90 17.31
C ALA A 36 8.03 12.45 17.34
N LEU A 37 9.10 13.16 16.95
CA LEU A 37 9.07 14.63 16.83
C LEU A 37 8.10 15.09 15.75
N SER A 38 8.07 14.40 14.60
CA SER A 38 7.17 14.77 13.50
C SER A 38 5.69 14.73 13.91
N VAL A 39 5.30 13.77 14.76
CA VAL A 39 3.92 13.64 15.24
C VAL A 39 3.55 14.74 16.23
N MET A 40 4.48 15.19 17.07
CA MET A 40 4.18 16.20 18.12
C MET A 40 4.21 17.65 17.60
N GLN A 41 4.88 17.90 16.47
CA GLN A 41 4.83 19.22 15.82
C GLN A 41 3.51 19.44 15.07
N ASP A 42 2.92 18.38 14.50
CA ASP A 42 1.63 18.47 13.78
C ASP A 42 0.45 18.90 14.69
N ASP A 43 0.52 18.65 16.01
CA ASP A 43 -0.51 18.95 17.02
C ASP A 43 -0.45 20.39 17.59
N SER A 44 0.62 21.16 17.33
CA SER A 44 0.80 22.51 17.95
C SER A 44 0.28 23.67 17.10
N ASP A 45 -0.08 23.42 15.83
CA ASP A 45 -0.48 24.45 14.86
C ASP A 45 -2.01 24.68 14.77
N GLU A 46 -2.83 24.05 15.63
CA GLU A 46 -4.31 24.12 15.55
C GLU A 46 -5.00 25.04 16.58
N GLU A 47 -4.24 25.69 17.48
CA GLU A 47 -4.78 26.49 18.61
C GLU A 47 -4.66 28.03 18.42
N GLU A 48 -4.31 28.53 17.22
CA GLU A 48 -4.13 29.99 16.97
C GLU A 48 -4.93 30.50 15.75
N SER A 49 -6.19 30.08 15.60
CA SER A 49 -7.10 30.61 14.57
C SER A 49 -8.58 30.49 14.97
N SER A 50 -8.99 31.20 16.03
CA SER A 50 -10.40 31.32 16.41
C SER A 50 -10.74 32.69 17.02
N GLU A 51 -10.70 33.75 16.21
CA GLU A 51 -11.27 35.07 16.52
C GLU A 51 -11.69 35.75 15.19
N GLU A 52 -12.84 36.45 15.22
CA GLU A 52 -13.44 37.26 14.12
C GLU A 52 -14.07 36.41 12.95
N GLU A 53 -15.31 36.62 12.46
CA GLU A 53 -16.33 37.69 12.63
C GLU A 53 -17.79 37.15 12.70
N GLU A 54 -18.71 37.95 13.24
CA GLU A 54 -20.19 37.84 13.17
C GLU A 54 -20.74 39.02 12.31
N GLU A 55 -21.92 39.04 11.68
CA GLU A 55 -23.11 38.17 11.57
C GLU A 55 -23.86 38.56 10.26
N ASP A 56 -25.06 38.02 10.00
CA ASP A 56 -26.32 38.75 9.67
C ASP A 56 -27.25 37.99 8.67
N VAL A 57 -28.55 38.20 8.88
CA VAL A 57 -29.69 37.42 8.36
C VAL A 57 -30.77 38.40 7.89
N PRO A 58 -31.36 38.23 6.68
CA PRO A 58 -32.80 37.92 6.70
C PRO A 58 -33.35 36.98 5.62
N GLN A 59 -34.41 36.30 6.04
CA GLN A 59 -35.32 35.46 5.28
C GLN A 59 -36.17 36.27 4.28
N ASP A 60 -36.78 35.62 3.28
CA ASP A 60 -38.25 35.52 3.26
C ASP A 60 -38.87 34.61 2.17
N LYS A 61 -39.96 33.92 2.58
CA LYS A 61 -41.22 33.62 1.83
C LYS A 61 -41.19 32.97 0.43
N LYS A 62 -42.13 32.10 0.03
CA LYS A 62 -43.21 31.26 0.62
C LYS A 62 -44.01 30.69 -0.58
N ASN A 63 -44.86 29.69 -0.31
CA ASN A 63 -45.88 29.04 -1.17
C ASN A 63 -45.36 27.69 -1.74
N GLU A 64 -45.86 26.51 -1.34
CA GLU A 64 -47.27 26.04 -1.37
C GLU A 64 -47.89 26.23 -2.78
N THR A 65 -48.46 25.22 -3.46
CA THR A 65 -49.08 24.00 -2.95
C THR A 65 -49.07 22.91 -4.03
N GLU A 66 -48.88 21.65 -3.62
CA GLU A 66 -49.38 20.47 -4.35
C GLU A 66 -50.94 20.42 -4.26
N PRO A 67 -51.71 19.56 -4.98
CA PRO A 67 -51.36 18.18 -5.35
C PRO A 67 -51.94 17.63 -6.69
N ARG A 68 -51.65 16.35 -6.99
CA ARG A 68 -52.65 15.25 -6.97
C ARG A 68 -52.42 14.17 -8.06
N VAL A 69 -52.17 12.95 -7.56
CA VAL A 69 -52.30 11.63 -8.19
C VAL A 69 -53.20 11.50 -9.43
N THR A 70 -52.74 10.69 -10.40
CA THR A 70 -53.40 9.40 -10.71
C THR A 70 -52.44 8.40 -11.35
N ASP A 71 -52.72 7.13 -11.08
CA ASP A 71 -51.98 5.94 -11.47
C ASP A 71 -52.39 5.36 -12.85
N GLU A 72 -51.58 4.39 -13.30
CA GLU A 72 -51.92 3.20 -14.12
C GLU A 72 -52.07 3.23 -15.68
N VAL A 73 -51.16 2.43 -16.29
CA VAL A 73 -51.43 1.28 -17.21
C VAL A 73 -51.62 1.50 -18.73
N SER A 74 -50.53 1.20 -19.45
CA SER A 74 -50.37 0.26 -20.59
C SER A 74 -51.38 0.16 -21.74
N LYS A 75 -50.85 0.27 -22.99
CA LYS A 75 -50.71 -0.82 -23.99
C LYS A 75 -50.10 -0.26 -25.30
N ASP A 76 -48.96 -0.80 -25.76
CA ASP A 76 -48.83 -1.92 -26.72
C ASP A 76 -49.04 -1.50 -28.19
N THR A 77 -47.98 -1.59 -29.00
CA THR A 77 -48.06 -2.09 -30.38
C THR A 77 -46.69 -2.61 -30.83
N THR A 78 -46.69 -3.84 -31.36
CA THR A 78 -45.53 -4.59 -31.85
C THR A 78 -45.03 -4.13 -33.23
N VAL A 79 -43.70 -4.09 -33.43
CA VAL A 79 -43.07 -4.48 -34.71
C VAL A 79 -41.82 -5.34 -34.52
N LYS A 80 -41.84 -6.53 -35.14
CA LYS A 80 -40.70 -7.43 -35.41
C LYS A 80 -39.85 -6.85 -36.56
N ALA A 81 -38.61 -7.26 -36.85
CA ALA A 81 -37.52 -7.94 -36.13
C ALA A 81 -36.31 -7.97 -37.08
N VAL A 82 -35.06 -7.87 -36.60
CA VAL A 82 -33.88 -8.39 -37.32
C VAL A 82 -32.90 -8.98 -36.32
N GLU A 83 -32.44 -10.18 -36.63
CA GLU A 83 -31.57 -11.02 -35.81
C GLU A 83 -30.09 -10.63 -35.94
N LYS A 84 -29.42 -10.39 -34.79
CA LYS A 84 -27.97 -10.50 -34.63
C LYS A 84 -27.66 -10.99 -33.22
N GLN A 85 -26.88 -12.07 -33.11
CA GLN A 85 -26.34 -12.56 -31.84
C GLN A 85 -25.23 -11.62 -31.32
N PRO A 86 -25.28 -11.15 -30.07
CA PRO A 86 -24.13 -10.58 -29.38
C PRO A 86 -23.39 -11.67 -28.57
N LEU A 87 -22.07 -11.52 -28.45
CA LEU A 87 -21.24 -12.43 -27.68
C LEU A 87 -21.55 -12.35 -26.16
N GLN A 88 -21.33 -13.44 -25.44
CA GLN A 88 -21.42 -13.46 -23.98
C GLN A 88 -20.42 -12.48 -23.36
N GLU A 89 -20.92 -11.56 -22.53
CA GLU A 89 -20.08 -10.68 -21.72
C GLU A 89 -19.30 -11.51 -20.67
N PRO A 90 -18.01 -11.20 -20.41
CA PRO A 90 -17.27 -11.84 -19.34
C PRO A 90 -17.86 -11.44 -17.99
N VAL A 91 -18.40 -12.42 -17.26
CA VAL A 91 -18.98 -12.24 -15.92
C VAL A 91 -17.97 -11.59 -14.98
N LYS A 92 -18.25 -10.36 -14.55
CA LYS A 92 -17.46 -9.66 -13.53
C LYS A 92 -17.55 -10.45 -12.21
N PRO A 93 -16.43 -10.78 -11.54
CA PRO A 93 -16.48 -11.44 -10.25
C PRO A 93 -17.11 -10.53 -9.19
N VAL A 94 -18.14 -11.02 -8.51
CA VAL A 94 -18.66 -10.42 -7.28
C VAL A 94 -17.55 -10.46 -6.23
N GLN A 95 -17.12 -9.30 -5.75
CA GLN A 95 -16.17 -9.21 -4.65
C GLN A 95 -16.91 -9.42 -3.32
N GLU A 96 -16.41 -10.33 -2.46
CA GLU A 96 -16.79 -10.30 -1.05
C GLU A 96 -16.37 -8.96 -0.44
N PRO A 97 -17.18 -8.34 0.43
CA PRO A 97 -16.85 -7.05 1.04
C PRO A 97 -15.62 -7.18 1.91
N VAL A 98 -14.49 -6.65 1.43
CA VAL A 98 -13.29 -6.44 2.25
C VAL A 98 -13.63 -5.39 3.29
N GLN A 99 -13.39 -5.70 4.57
CA GLN A 99 -13.67 -4.78 5.67
C GLN A 99 -12.89 -3.48 5.48
N PRO A 100 -13.49 -2.30 5.73
CA PRO A 100 -12.81 -1.02 5.61
C PRO A 100 -11.57 -1.01 6.52
N ALA A 101 -10.48 -0.42 6.02
CA ALA A 101 -9.25 -0.26 6.77
C ALA A 101 -9.42 0.87 7.81
N GLU A 102 -10.07 0.55 8.93
CA GLU A 102 -10.20 1.45 10.07
C GLU A 102 -8.80 1.82 10.61
N ASN A 103 -8.60 3.11 10.92
CA ASN A 103 -7.34 3.75 11.32
C ASN A 103 -6.24 3.89 10.25
N ALA A 104 -6.53 4.68 9.21
CA ALA A 104 -5.53 5.59 8.66
C ALA A 104 -5.63 6.95 9.39
N GLY A 105 -4.82 7.15 10.43
CA GLY A 105 -4.71 8.47 11.06
C GLY A 105 -4.20 9.52 10.05
N SER A 106 -4.85 10.67 9.99
CA SER A 106 -4.67 11.73 8.97
C SER A 106 -3.32 12.44 9.02
N LYS A 107 -2.23 11.73 8.71
CA LYS A 107 -0.93 12.36 8.49
C LYS A 107 -1.02 13.33 7.32
N LYS A 108 -0.77 14.62 7.57
CA LYS A 108 -0.78 15.69 6.56
C LYS A 108 0.06 15.25 5.35
N ARG A 109 -0.60 15.08 4.20
CA ARG A 109 0.04 14.50 3.01
C ARG A 109 0.95 15.54 2.39
N LYS A 110 2.23 15.19 2.16
CA LYS A 110 3.18 16.09 1.49
C LYS A 110 2.61 16.52 0.14
N ARG A 111 2.35 17.83 0.00
CA ARG A 111 1.91 18.46 -1.24
C ARG A 111 3.09 18.50 -2.23
N TYR A 112 2.82 18.18 -3.48
CA TYR A 112 3.76 18.32 -4.59
C TYR A 112 3.22 19.39 -5.54
N ASP A 113 4.11 20.19 -6.16
CA ASP A 113 3.69 21.02 -7.29
C ASP A 113 3.56 20.11 -8.52
N ILE A 114 2.33 20.00 -9.05
CA ILE A 114 2.07 19.19 -10.24
C ILE A 114 2.83 19.71 -11.46
N ARG A 115 3.21 20.99 -11.50
CA ARG A 115 4.00 21.55 -12.61
C ARG A 115 5.42 20.97 -12.71
N GLU A 116 5.92 20.32 -11.66
CA GLU A 116 7.15 19.52 -11.72
C GLU A 116 6.98 18.23 -12.54
N ILE A 117 5.74 17.72 -12.64
CA ILE A 117 5.38 16.54 -13.42
C ILE A 117 5.00 17.01 -14.83
N ARG A 118 5.74 16.54 -15.84
CA ARG A 118 5.45 16.84 -17.24
C ARG A 118 4.26 16.02 -17.73
N LEU A 119 3.43 16.60 -18.61
CA LEU A 119 2.37 15.87 -19.31
C LEU A 119 2.94 14.64 -20.06
N GLY A 120 2.16 13.56 -20.10
CA GLY A 120 2.54 12.24 -20.59
C GLY A 120 3.56 11.48 -19.72
N SER A 121 4.00 12.04 -18.58
CA SER A 121 4.98 11.38 -17.71
C SER A 121 4.32 10.50 -16.64
N HIS A 122 5.03 9.43 -16.27
CA HIS A 122 4.65 8.52 -15.21
C HIS A 122 4.64 9.22 -13.84
N CYS A 123 3.52 9.13 -13.13
CA CYS A 123 3.31 9.57 -11.76
C CYS A 123 2.70 8.44 -10.92
N GLU A 124 2.62 8.63 -9.60
CA GLU A 124 1.73 7.83 -8.76
C GLU A 124 0.55 8.71 -8.33
N TYR A 125 -0.67 8.20 -8.50
CA TYR A 125 -1.87 8.77 -7.89
C TYR A 125 -2.31 7.91 -6.70
N PHE A 126 -3.10 8.47 -5.80
CA PHE A 126 -3.68 7.77 -4.68
C PHE A 126 -5.12 7.38 -4.96
N ASN A 127 -5.39 6.09 -4.87
CA ASN A 127 -6.74 5.55 -4.93
C ASN A 127 -7.31 5.51 -3.50
N SER A 128 -8.36 6.29 -3.26
CA SER A 128 -8.99 6.42 -1.94
C SER A 128 -9.81 5.19 -1.52
N ASP A 129 -10.25 4.36 -2.47
CA ASP A 129 -11.09 3.19 -2.18
C ASP A 129 -10.30 2.05 -1.53
N ASN A 130 -9.02 1.92 -1.89
CA ASN A 130 -8.11 0.91 -1.34
C ASN A 130 -6.94 1.49 -0.52
N GLY A 131 -6.75 2.82 -0.52
CA GLY A 131 -5.66 3.50 0.17
C GLY A 131 -4.28 3.31 -0.45
N VAL A 132 -4.21 2.92 -1.72
CA VAL A 132 -2.95 2.54 -2.41
C VAL A 132 -2.49 3.63 -3.38
N TRP A 133 -1.18 3.85 -3.43
CA TRP A 133 -0.55 4.63 -4.49
C TRP A 133 -0.32 3.78 -5.74
N GLN A 134 -1.07 4.06 -6.79
CA GLN A 134 -1.12 3.34 -8.07
C GLN A 134 -0.41 4.15 -9.17
N ALA A 135 0.12 3.49 -10.19
CA ALA A 135 0.79 4.17 -11.30
C ALA A 135 -0.22 4.74 -12.31
N ALA A 136 0.03 5.96 -12.78
CA ALA A 136 -0.72 6.62 -13.85
C ALA A 136 0.20 7.51 -14.69
N SER A 137 -0.25 7.95 -15.87
CA SER A 137 0.33 9.09 -16.59
C SER A 137 -0.52 10.34 -16.39
N LEU A 138 0.13 11.50 -16.29
CA LEU A 138 -0.56 12.80 -16.22
C LEU A 138 -0.90 13.28 -17.64
N GLU A 139 -2.17 13.32 -18.00
CA GLU A 139 -2.61 13.70 -19.35
C GLU A 139 -2.94 15.21 -19.45
N SER A 140 -3.48 15.80 -18.38
CA SER A 140 -3.87 17.22 -18.35
C SER A 140 -3.61 17.86 -16.98
N TYR A 141 -3.25 19.15 -16.99
CA TYR A 141 -3.22 19.99 -15.78
C TYR A 141 -4.62 20.44 -15.31
N GLY A 142 -5.67 20.01 -16.01
CA GLY A 142 -7.07 20.26 -15.65
C GLY A 142 -7.57 21.68 -15.92
N ASP A 143 -8.76 21.95 -15.39
CA ASP A 143 -9.63 23.09 -15.71
C ASP A 143 -9.64 24.21 -14.65
N GLY A 144 -8.73 24.15 -13.67
CA GLY A 144 -8.54 25.20 -12.67
C GLY A 144 -9.11 24.89 -11.29
N GLU A 145 -9.99 23.90 -11.15
CA GLU A 145 -10.54 23.43 -9.86
C GLU A 145 -9.53 22.63 -9.00
N ASN A 146 -8.23 22.76 -9.28
CA ASN A 146 -7.15 21.96 -8.69
C ASN A 146 -7.35 20.43 -8.87
N ASN A 147 -8.14 20.06 -9.88
CA ASN A 147 -8.29 18.72 -10.42
C ASN A 147 -7.38 18.55 -11.65
N VAL A 148 -7.02 17.31 -11.97
CA VAL A 148 -6.13 16.93 -13.07
C VAL A 148 -6.59 15.62 -13.68
N ASP A 149 -6.39 15.47 -14.98
CA ASP A 149 -6.80 14.25 -15.70
C ASP A 149 -5.60 13.31 -15.83
N ILE A 150 -5.78 12.07 -15.40
CA ILE A 150 -4.77 11.02 -15.43
C ILE A 150 -5.27 9.81 -16.21
N ARG A 151 -4.34 9.03 -16.75
CA ARG A 151 -4.59 7.70 -17.30
C ARG A 151 -3.94 6.63 -16.43
N VAL A 152 -4.74 5.76 -15.85
CA VAL A 152 -4.32 4.71 -14.91
C VAL A 152 -3.74 3.52 -15.69
N PHE A 153 -2.60 3.00 -15.24
CA PHE A 153 -1.91 1.95 -16.02
C PHE A 153 -2.54 0.56 -15.90
N HIS A 154 -3.15 0.21 -14.77
CA HIS A 154 -3.58 -1.19 -14.53
C HIS A 154 -4.78 -1.63 -15.37
N ASP A 155 -5.69 -0.70 -15.68
CA ASP A 155 -6.90 -0.90 -16.49
C ASP A 155 -6.98 0.00 -17.72
N GLY A 156 -6.08 0.96 -17.86
CA GLY A 156 -6.04 1.92 -18.97
C GLY A 156 -7.08 3.05 -18.89
N THR A 157 -7.81 3.18 -17.77
CA THR A 157 -8.91 4.15 -17.60
C THR A 157 -8.40 5.57 -17.42
N GLU A 158 -9.15 6.54 -17.96
CA GLU A 158 -8.95 7.96 -17.72
C GLU A 158 -9.83 8.43 -16.55
N GLN A 159 -9.24 9.18 -15.61
CA GLN A 159 -9.90 9.60 -14.37
C GLN A 159 -9.48 11.04 -14.03
N LYS A 160 -10.44 11.86 -13.58
CA LYS A 160 -10.17 13.18 -13.01
C LYS A 160 -9.94 13.04 -11.50
N VAL A 161 -8.76 13.43 -11.02
CA VAL A 161 -8.35 13.31 -9.61
C VAL A 161 -7.88 14.64 -9.04
N LYS A 162 -7.87 14.80 -7.72
CA LYS A 162 -7.37 16.02 -7.07
C LYS A 162 -5.85 16.09 -7.17
N ALA A 163 -5.31 17.30 -7.36
CA ALA A 163 -3.86 17.50 -7.47
C ALA A 163 -3.06 17.03 -6.23
N ILE A 164 -3.67 17.07 -5.03
CA ILE A 164 -3.07 16.59 -3.77
C ILE A 164 -2.89 15.07 -3.72
N ASP A 165 -3.61 14.34 -4.57
CA ASP A 165 -3.57 12.88 -4.66
C ASP A 165 -2.54 12.39 -5.67
N ILE A 166 -1.80 13.28 -6.33
CA ILE A 166 -0.69 12.93 -7.24
C ILE A 166 0.67 13.21 -6.60
N ARG A 167 1.65 12.37 -6.93
CA ARG A 167 3.08 12.62 -6.69
C ARG A 167 3.96 12.12 -7.84
N PRO A 168 5.20 12.62 -7.97
CA PRO A 168 6.19 12.02 -8.85
C PRO A 168 6.42 10.55 -8.52
N ILE A 169 6.51 9.68 -9.54
CA ILE A 169 6.78 8.25 -9.31
C ILE A 169 8.16 8.06 -8.67
N LYS A 170 8.21 7.24 -7.62
CA LYS A 170 9.49 6.86 -7.00
C LYS A 170 10.27 5.99 -7.99
N LYS A 171 11.36 6.54 -8.54
CA LYS A 171 12.28 5.80 -9.42
C LYS A 171 12.80 4.56 -8.67
N GLY A 172 12.46 3.38 -9.20
CA GLY A 172 12.97 2.11 -8.73
C GLY A 172 14.42 1.87 -9.14
N GLU A 173 14.90 0.65 -8.93
CA GLU A 173 16.18 0.19 -9.50
C GLU A 173 16.06 0.19 -11.02
N SER A 174 16.82 1.05 -11.69
CA SER A 174 16.86 1.10 -13.16
C SER A 174 17.47 -0.19 -13.69
N PHE A 175 16.66 -1.03 -14.32
CA PHE A 175 17.13 -2.17 -15.09
C PHE A 175 17.17 -1.83 -16.59
N ASP A 176 18.01 -2.58 -17.30
CA ASP A 176 18.18 -2.44 -18.74
C ASP A 176 16.95 -2.98 -19.49
N ARG A 177 16.20 -2.08 -20.15
CA ARG A 177 14.98 -2.42 -20.90
C ARG A 177 15.24 -3.40 -22.05
N THR A 178 16.46 -3.47 -22.60
CA THR A 178 16.80 -4.44 -23.66
C THR A 178 16.80 -5.88 -23.15
N LYS A 179 16.90 -6.08 -21.83
CA LYS A 179 16.83 -7.40 -21.18
C LYS A 179 15.40 -7.84 -20.88
N LEU A 180 14.38 -7.03 -21.15
CA LEU A 180 12.98 -7.44 -21.05
C LEU A 180 12.63 -8.40 -22.18
N GLN A 181 12.30 -9.64 -21.82
CA GLN A 181 11.83 -10.65 -22.74
C GLN A 181 10.54 -11.29 -22.21
N ILE A 182 9.66 -11.65 -23.13
CA ILE A 182 8.43 -12.39 -22.83
C ILE A 182 8.81 -13.73 -22.19
N GLY A 183 8.11 -14.11 -21.12
CA GLY A 183 8.38 -15.31 -20.34
C GLY A 183 9.35 -15.14 -19.17
N LEU A 184 10.07 -14.02 -19.06
CA LEU A 184 10.94 -13.76 -17.91
C LEU A 184 10.15 -13.63 -16.60
N LYS A 185 10.77 -14.08 -15.51
CA LYS A 185 10.24 -13.96 -14.15
C LYS A 185 10.63 -12.62 -13.56
N CYS A 186 9.68 -11.97 -12.93
CA CYS A 186 9.86 -10.68 -12.28
C CYS A 186 9.15 -10.66 -10.91
N LYS A 187 9.44 -9.65 -10.11
CA LYS A 187 8.51 -9.12 -9.11
C LYS A 187 7.88 -7.87 -9.70
N ALA A 188 6.57 -7.72 -9.54
CA ALA A 188 5.82 -6.54 -9.93
C ALA A 188 4.96 -6.05 -8.76
N LYS A 189 4.79 -4.74 -8.62
CA LYS A 189 3.87 -4.14 -7.64
C LYS A 189 2.43 -4.30 -8.15
N TYR A 190 1.56 -4.91 -7.37
CA TYR A 190 0.14 -5.06 -7.70
C TYR A 190 -0.62 -3.78 -7.34
N SER A 191 -1.49 -3.27 -8.22
CA SER A 191 -2.24 -2.04 -7.95
C SER A 191 -3.24 -2.16 -6.81
N GLY A 192 -3.82 -3.34 -6.58
CA GLY A 192 -4.90 -3.52 -5.59
C GLY A 192 -4.49 -3.40 -4.13
N ASP A 193 -3.22 -3.66 -3.79
CA ASP A 193 -2.69 -3.58 -2.42
C ASP A 193 -1.30 -2.89 -2.33
N GLY A 194 -0.67 -2.58 -3.45
CA GLY A 194 0.66 -1.96 -3.51
C GLY A 194 1.82 -2.90 -3.17
N VAL A 195 1.58 -4.22 -3.05
CA VAL A 195 2.56 -5.23 -2.63
C VAL A 195 3.29 -5.84 -3.85
N TRP A 196 4.54 -6.23 -3.65
CA TRP A 196 5.36 -6.86 -4.68
C TRP A 196 5.14 -8.37 -4.75
N TYR A 197 4.68 -8.86 -5.90
CA TYR A 197 4.39 -10.28 -6.15
C TYR A 197 5.25 -10.86 -7.28
N GLN A 198 5.61 -12.14 -7.18
CA GLN A 198 6.25 -12.85 -8.30
C GLN A 198 5.27 -12.94 -9.49
N GLY A 199 5.75 -12.60 -10.69
CA GLY A 199 5.01 -12.66 -11.93
C GLY A 199 5.85 -13.15 -13.11
N THR A 200 5.23 -13.18 -14.28
CA THR A 200 5.87 -13.49 -15.56
C THR A 200 5.48 -12.43 -16.58
N ILE A 201 6.44 -11.86 -17.30
CA ILE A 201 6.18 -10.89 -18.37
C ILE A 201 5.49 -11.60 -19.54
N LEU A 202 4.38 -11.05 -20.01
CA LEU A 202 3.60 -11.54 -21.15
C LEU A 202 3.86 -10.73 -22.42
N SER A 203 3.98 -9.42 -22.29
CA SER A 203 4.35 -8.50 -23.36
C SER A 203 5.03 -7.27 -22.76
N VAL A 204 5.83 -6.58 -23.58
CA VAL A 204 6.45 -5.30 -23.25
C VAL A 204 5.65 -4.22 -23.98
N THR A 205 5.27 -3.16 -23.27
CA THR A 205 4.55 -2.00 -23.83
C THR A 205 5.49 -0.80 -23.88
N THR A 206 5.04 0.32 -24.44
CA THR A 206 5.80 1.57 -24.47
C THR A 206 6.13 2.10 -23.05
N ASN A 207 5.23 1.84 -22.10
CA ASN A 207 5.24 2.44 -20.76
C ASN A 207 5.56 1.44 -19.64
N GLY A 208 5.47 0.13 -19.91
CA GLY A 208 5.69 -0.91 -18.92
C GLY A 208 5.71 -2.31 -19.52
N CYS A 209 5.15 -3.28 -18.80
CA CYS A 209 4.94 -4.64 -19.27
C CYS A 209 3.60 -5.18 -18.76
N PHE A 210 2.93 -6.01 -19.55
CA PHE A 210 1.89 -6.88 -19.02
C PHE A 210 2.52 -8.01 -18.21
N VAL A 211 2.15 -8.12 -16.93
CA VAL A 211 2.67 -9.13 -16.00
C VAL A 211 1.55 -10.04 -15.54
N ARG A 212 1.76 -11.36 -15.62
CA ARG A 212 0.88 -12.37 -15.03
C ARG A 212 1.40 -12.81 -13.67
N PHE A 213 0.63 -12.56 -12.61
CA PHE A 213 1.04 -12.87 -11.25
C PHE A 213 0.93 -14.37 -10.93
N LYS A 214 1.98 -14.95 -10.35
CA LYS A 214 2.14 -16.41 -10.15
C LYS A 214 1.11 -17.03 -9.18
N LYS A 215 0.55 -16.23 -8.26
CA LYS A 215 -0.34 -16.73 -7.19
C LYS A 215 -1.81 -16.80 -7.59
N TYR A 216 -2.31 -15.77 -8.28
CA TYR A 216 -3.73 -15.64 -8.65
C TYR A 216 -3.97 -15.70 -10.16
N ASN A 217 -2.91 -15.73 -10.97
CA ASN A 217 -2.93 -15.79 -12.44
C ASN A 217 -3.66 -14.61 -13.13
N ASN A 218 -4.00 -13.56 -12.38
CA ASN A 218 -4.43 -12.26 -12.89
C ASN A 218 -3.29 -11.58 -13.66
N GLN A 219 -3.68 -10.65 -14.53
CA GLN A 219 -2.80 -9.95 -15.46
C GLN A 219 -3.05 -8.46 -15.35
N GLU A 220 -1.99 -7.66 -15.48
CA GLU A 220 -2.01 -6.21 -15.29
C GLU A 220 -0.88 -5.57 -16.10
N GLU A 221 -1.10 -4.37 -16.65
CA GLU A 221 -0.01 -3.55 -17.17
C GLU A 221 0.66 -2.79 -16.02
N VAL A 222 1.95 -3.04 -15.83
CA VAL A 222 2.74 -2.47 -14.74
C VAL A 222 3.89 -1.65 -15.33
N VAL A 223 4.04 -0.41 -14.86
CA VAL A 223 5.11 0.52 -15.28
C VAL A 223 6.50 -0.01 -14.92
N PHE A 224 7.52 0.39 -15.68
CA PHE A 224 8.89 -0.11 -15.47
C PHE A 224 9.41 0.15 -14.05
N GLU A 225 9.07 1.27 -13.42
CA GLU A 225 9.46 1.64 -12.05
C GLU A 225 8.88 0.69 -10.98
N HIS A 226 7.80 -0.03 -11.31
CA HIS A 226 7.11 -1.01 -10.48
C HIS A 226 7.43 -2.46 -10.88
N ILE A 227 8.48 -2.67 -11.70
CA ILE A 227 9.00 -3.98 -12.09
C ILE A 227 10.42 -4.17 -11.53
N LYS A 228 10.72 -5.39 -11.08
CA LYS A 228 12.05 -5.86 -10.70
C LYS A 228 12.30 -7.21 -11.36
N LEU A 229 13.33 -7.31 -12.20
CA LEU A 229 13.70 -8.59 -12.83
C LEU A 229 14.27 -9.55 -11.78
N LEU A 230 13.82 -10.81 -11.78
CA LEU A 230 14.35 -11.84 -10.89
C LEU A 230 15.55 -12.53 -11.56
N LYS A 231 16.60 -12.74 -10.78
CA LYS A 231 17.68 -13.68 -11.17
C LYS A 231 17.13 -15.10 -11.23
N PRO A 232 17.68 -16.00 -12.06
CA PRO A 232 17.25 -17.41 -12.15
C PRO A 232 17.14 -18.10 -10.79
N ASP A 233 18.09 -17.86 -9.89
CA ASP A 233 18.13 -18.44 -8.54
C ASP A 233 16.96 -17.98 -7.65
N GLU A 234 16.53 -16.72 -7.78
CA GLU A 234 15.38 -16.19 -7.04
C GLU A 234 14.05 -16.61 -7.66
N ALA A 235 14.02 -16.84 -8.97
CA ALA A 235 12.85 -17.33 -9.70
C ALA A 235 12.48 -18.78 -9.34
N ALA A 236 13.47 -19.59 -8.94
CA ALA A 236 13.29 -20.95 -8.45
C ALA A 236 12.62 -21.02 -7.06
N GLN A 237 12.71 -19.96 -6.25
CA GLN A 237 12.14 -19.96 -4.90
C GLN A 237 10.60 -19.87 -4.91
N PRO A 238 9.89 -20.68 -4.11
CA PRO A 238 8.43 -20.72 -4.11
C PRO A 238 7.82 -19.56 -3.30
N ASN A 239 7.48 -18.45 -3.97
CA ASN A 239 6.59 -17.38 -3.47
C ASN A 239 6.86 -16.94 -2.01
N GLU A 240 8.10 -16.62 -1.67
CA GLU A 240 8.39 -15.90 -0.43
C GLU A 240 8.06 -14.41 -0.61
N THR A 241 7.10 -13.95 0.20
CA THR A 241 6.85 -12.53 0.45
C THR A 241 8.11 -11.89 1.02
N SER A 242 8.57 -10.81 0.40
CA SER A 242 9.76 -10.08 0.84
C SER A 242 9.64 -9.63 2.30
N GLU A 243 10.77 -9.70 3.03
CA GLU A 243 11.06 -9.19 4.40
C GLU A 243 11.13 -10.20 5.57
N VAL A 244 12.19 -11.01 5.63
CA VAL A 244 13.21 -10.95 6.70
C VAL A 244 14.54 -11.59 6.25
N LYS A 245 15.67 -11.21 6.87
CA LYS A 245 17.01 -11.76 6.57
C LYS A 245 17.06 -13.30 6.76
N PRO A 246 17.83 -14.03 5.94
CA PRO A 246 17.73 -15.50 5.85
C PRO A 246 18.35 -16.26 7.04
N GLU A 247 19.18 -15.62 7.86
CA GLU A 247 20.04 -16.31 8.83
C GLU A 247 19.32 -16.82 10.09
N LEU A 248 18.17 -16.23 10.47
CA LEU A 248 17.34 -16.72 11.60
C LEU A 248 16.30 -17.77 11.18
N SER A 249 16.22 -18.14 9.90
CA SER A 249 15.21 -19.09 9.40
C SER A 249 15.55 -20.57 9.66
N ALA A 250 16.85 -20.90 9.71
CA ALA A 250 17.33 -22.28 9.65
C ALA A 250 17.01 -23.13 10.90
N GLN A 251 16.81 -22.52 12.07
CA GLN A 251 16.64 -23.26 13.34
C GLN A 251 15.18 -23.54 13.73
N ILE A 252 14.18 -23.03 13.00
CA ILE A 252 12.75 -23.17 13.33
C ILE A 252 12.02 -24.16 12.39
N ALA A 253 12.71 -24.69 11.36
CA ALA A 253 12.10 -25.47 10.28
C ALA A 253 11.93 -26.99 10.54
N SER A 254 12.12 -27.49 11.77
CA SER A 254 11.76 -28.87 12.11
C SER A 254 10.25 -29.00 12.35
N ILE A 255 9.47 -29.04 11.27
CA ILE A 255 8.05 -29.46 11.34
C ILE A 255 8.04 -30.93 11.78
N PRO A 256 7.46 -31.29 12.95
CA PRO A 256 7.51 -32.67 13.42
C PRO A 256 6.81 -33.60 12.42
N LYS A 257 7.50 -34.67 11.98
CA LYS A 257 7.00 -35.59 10.93
C LYS A 257 5.58 -36.11 11.21
N HIS A 258 5.17 -36.21 12.47
CA HIS A 258 3.84 -36.65 12.90
C HIS A 258 2.67 -35.68 12.56
N LEU A 259 2.95 -34.45 12.09
CA LEU A 259 1.93 -33.48 11.67
C LEU A 259 1.70 -33.42 10.14
N GLN A 260 2.41 -34.25 9.36
CA GLN A 260 2.15 -34.36 7.93
C GLN A 260 0.75 -34.96 7.66
N ILE A 261 0.02 -34.35 6.73
CA ILE A 261 -1.29 -34.82 6.27
C ILE A 261 -1.03 -35.78 5.10
N GLN A 262 -1.53 -37.02 5.20
CA GLN A 262 -1.41 -37.98 4.11
C GLN A 262 -2.73 -38.07 3.33
N ALA A 263 -2.65 -38.44 2.06
CA ALA A 263 -3.78 -38.41 1.13
C ALA A 263 -4.98 -39.26 1.63
N GLY A 264 -4.71 -40.39 2.29
CA GLY A 264 -5.72 -41.32 2.82
C GLY A 264 -6.38 -40.91 4.15
N ASP A 265 -6.02 -39.79 4.78
CA ASP A 265 -6.65 -39.38 6.05
C ASP A 265 -8.14 -39.00 5.83
N SER A 266 -9.03 -39.44 6.73
CA SER A 266 -10.44 -38.99 6.77
C SER A 266 -10.54 -37.47 7.00
N GLU A 267 -11.59 -36.80 6.51
CA GLU A 267 -11.73 -35.33 6.60
C GLU A 267 -11.62 -34.80 8.03
N LYS A 268 -12.23 -35.48 9.01
CA LYS A 268 -12.11 -35.12 10.45
C LYS A 268 -10.66 -35.17 10.96
N ILE A 269 -9.82 -36.06 10.41
CA ILE A 269 -8.40 -36.17 10.75
C ILE A 269 -7.60 -35.07 10.04
N LYS A 270 -7.88 -34.82 8.75
CA LYS A 270 -7.29 -33.72 7.97
C LYS A 270 -7.57 -32.37 8.63
N GLU A 271 -8.80 -32.13 9.08
CA GLU A 271 -9.19 -30.91 9.79
C GLU A 271 -8.48 -30.77 11.15
N ARG A 272 -8.41 -31.84 11.96
CA ARG A 272 -7.66 -31.84 13.22
C ARG A 272 -6.17 -31.50 13.01
N LYS A 273 -5.54 -32.06 11.97
CA LYS A 273 -4.15 -31.74 11.58
C LYS A 273 -4.01 -30.28 11.10
N ARG A 274 -4.93 -29.79 10.24
CA ARG A 274 -4.96 -28.38 9.79
C ARG A 274 -5.13 -27.39 10.94
N ARG A 275 -6.01 -27.67 11.91
CA ARG A 275 -6.22 -26.83 13.11
C ARG A 275 -4.96 -26.76 13.98
N LYS A 276 -4.29 -27.90 14.22
CA LYS A 276 -3.01 -27.93 14.94
C LYS A 276 -1.90 -27.16 14.20
N LEU A 277 -1.78 -27.32 12.89
CA LEU A 277 -0.81 -26.59 12.08
C LEU A 277 -1.08 -25.07 12.06
N ARG A 278 -2.35 -24.65 12.02
CA ARG A 278 -2.73 -23.22 12.09
C ARG A 278 -2.37 -22.61 13.46
N ASN A 279 -2.62 -23.34 14.55
CA ASN A 279 -2.22 -22.89 15.89
C ASN A 279 -0.69 -22.79 16.01
N PHE A 280 0.05 -23.81 15.57
CA PHE A 280 1.53 -23.79 15.56
C PHE A 280 2.10 -22.63 14.72
N LYS A 281 1.50 -22.32 13.56
CA LYS A 281 1.86 -21.14 12.74
C LYS A 281 1.51 -19.81 13.43
N LYS A 282 0.37 -19.73 14.13
CA LYS A 282 0.00 -18.53 14.91
C LYS A 282 0.97 -18.29 16.08
N GLU A 283 1.37 -19.37 16.75
CA GLU A 283 2.27 -19.36 17.90
C GLU A 283 3.71 -19.01 17.51
N THR A 284 4.25 -19.63 16.46
CA THR A 284 5.56 -19.24 15.90
C THR A 284 5.58 -17.80 15.38
N ASN A 285 4.51 -17.32 14.74
CA ASN A 285 4.40 -15.90 14.34
C ASN A 285 4.28 -14.95 15.54
N ARG A 286 3.64 -15.37 16.65
CA ARG A 286 3.61 -14.60 17.90
C ARG A 286 5.00 -14.50 18.51
N ALA A 287 5.71 -15.63 18.66
CA ALA A 287 7.07 -15.68 19.18
C ALA A 287 8.05 -14.82 18.36
N LYS A 288 7.91 -14.78 17.02
CA LYS A 288 8.69 -13.87 16.17
C LYS A 288 8.42 -12.39 16.47
N LYS A 289 7.16 -11.98 16.65
CA LYS A 289 6.81 -10.59 17.01
C LYS A 289 7.35 -10.22 18.39
N GLU A 290 7.29 -11.13 19.34
CA GLU A 290 7.78 -10.97 20.71
C GLU A 290 9.31 -10.82 20.74
N LEU A 291 10.04 -11.68 20.00
CA LEU A 291 11.50 -11.56 19.84
C LEU A 291 11.92 -10.20 19.24
N ILE A 292 11.20 -9.69 18.23
CA ILE A 292 11.47 -8.37 17.63
C ILE A 292 11.19 -7.25 18.64
N GLN A 293 10.13 -7.35 19.45
CA GLN A 293 9.85 -6.38 20.51
C GLN A 293 10.94 -6.40 21.60
N ASP A 294 11.42 -7.58 21.99
CA ASP A 294 12.46 -7.72 23.01
C ASP A 294 13.83 -7.25 22.52
N GLN A 295 14.18 -7.47 21.24
CA GLN A 295 15.37 -6.86 20.62
C GLN A 295 15.31 -5.33 20.69
N LYS A 296 14.15 -4.72 20.42
CA LYS A 296 13.96 -3.25 20.55
C LYS A 296 14.10 -2.78 22.00
N LYS A 297 13.50 -3.50 22.98
CA LYS A 297 13.66 -3.21 24.41
C LYS A 297 15.14 -3.29 24.85
N GLN A 298 15.85 -4.34 24.44
CA GLN A 298 17.27 -4.54 24.75
C GLN A 298 18.15 -3.43 24.13
N GLY A 299 17.88 -3.03 22.89
CA GLY A 299 18.55 -1.88 22.24
C GLY A 299 18.36 -0.57 23.02
N TRP A 300 17.13 -0.28 23.46
CA TRP A 300 16.84 0.89 24.29
C TRP A 300 17.52 0.83 25.67
N GLN A 301 17.53 -0.35 26.32
CA GLN A 301 18.24 -0.53 27.60
C GLN A 301 19.76 -0.34 27.44
N ALA A 302 20.34 -0.83 26.34
CA ALA A 302 21.76 -0.63 26.02
C ALA A 302 22.09 0.85 25.74
N PHE A 303 21.19 1.59 25.10
CA PHE A 303 21.29 3.05 24.95
C PHE A 303 21.31 3.75 26.31
N GLN A 304 20.37 3.45 27.20
CA GLN A 304 20.35 4.03 28.56
C GLN A 304 21.60 3.68 29.38
N ALA A 305 22.11 2.45 29.25
CA ALA A 305 23.35 2.03 29.91
C ALA A 305 24.59 2.79 29.38
N LYS A 306 24.71 2.97 28.05
CA LYS A 306 25.77 3.79 27.44
C LYS A 306 25.65 5.27 27.84
N LYS A 307 24.43 5.84 27.90
CA LYS A 307 24.17 7.21 28.37
C LYS A 307 24.57 7.42 29.84
N LYS A 308 24.27 6.47 30.73
CA LYS A 308 24.73 6.48 32.13
C LYS A 308 26.27 6.43 32.24
N LYS A 309 26.93 5.56 31.45
CA LYS A 309 28.40 5.47 31.44
C LYS A 309 29.09 6.74 30.92
N LYS A 310 28.48 7.47 29.97
CA LYS A 310 29.02 8.75 29.45
C LYS A 310 28.86 9.92 30.43
N LYS A 311 27.96 9.83 31.42
CA LYS A 311 27.83 10.80 32.53
C LYS A 311 28.75 10.52 33.73
N LEU A 312 29.50 9.42 33.71
CA LEU A 312 30.35 8.95 34.81
C LEU A 312 31.85 9.00 34.47
N LYS A 313 32.19 9.68 33.37
CA LYS A 313 33.53 10.06 32.92
C LYS A 313 33.55 11.57 32.70
#